data_AF-A0A3D2ZAX2-F1
#
_entry.id   AF-A0A3D2ZAX2-F1
#
_cell.length_a   1.000
_cell.length_b   1.000
_cell.length_c   1.000
_cell.angle_alpha   90.00
_cell.angle_beta   90.00
_cell.angle_gamma   90.00
#
_symmetry.space_group_name_H-M   'P 1'
#
loop_
_entity.id
_entity.type
_entity.pdbx_description
1 polymer ?
#
loop_
_entity_poly.entity_id
_entity_poly.type
_entity_poly.pdbx_seq_one_letter_code
_entity_poly.pdbx_strand_id
1 'polypeptide(L)'
;ELDGRDVREVGRFDYRQRGIEFFFTRQQVPLGQTKPLGTGDAVAAAESFVGGMPFVVAFGDSIISSNDGDNLLRRMIASHNEHRSACTIGAWEVDAELVGNYGILVPRPGETEAADARLADIIEKPAPGTTDSRLAVSARYVFAPEIFDQIRAVAPSETGEIYLTEAIHRLIQNGREVRAVRLRQDETRYDIGNHRAYFRTFIDYALDDPEWGDDTAEYVRQRLAQRRPK
;
A
#
# COMPACT_ATOMS: atom_id res chain seq x y z
N GLU A 1 18.39 -27.57 -17.61
CA GLU A 1 17.24 -27.55 -18.52
C GLU A 1 16.02 -27.29 -17.67
N LEU A 2 15.29 -26.20 -17.95
CA LEU A 2 14.06 -25.87 -17.24
C LEU A 2 13.01 -26.92 -17.64
N ASP A 3 12.45 -27.62 -16.65
CA ASP A 3 11.43 -28.65 -16.85
C ASP A 3 10.21 -28.01 -17.53
N GLY A 4 9.62 -28.67 -18.54
CA GLY A 4 8.50 -28.18 -19.34
C GLY A 4 7.20 -27.92 -18.56
N ARG A 5 7.24 -28.05 -17.23
CA ARG A 5 6.20 -27.62 -16.28
C ARG A 5 6.21 -26.10 -16.05
N ASP A 6 7.37 -25.45 -16.04
CA ASP A 6 7.54 -23.99 -15.79
C ASP A 6 6.82 -23.11 -16.83
N VAL A 7 6.78 -23.55 -18.08
CA VAL A 7 6.18 -22.76 -19.18
C VAL A 7 4.65 -22.69 -19.08
N ARG A 8 4.02 -23.56 -18.28
CA ARG A 8 2.56 -23.54 -18.04
C ARG A 8 2.15 -22.53 -16.97
N GLU A 9 3.08 -22.10 -16.13
CA GLU A 9 2.82 -21.25 -14.96
C GLU A 9 2.59 -19.77 -15.36
N VAL A 10 3.36 -19.28 -16.33
CA VAL A 10 3.27 -17.90 -16.87
C VAL A 10 1.93 -17.65 -17.61
N GLY A 11 1.12 -18.69 -17.84
CA GLY A 11 -0.10 -18.64 -18.65
C GLY A 11 -1.44 -18.64 -17.89
N ARG A 12 -1.47 -18.76 -16.55
CA ARG A 12 -2.77 -18.87 -15.83
C ARG A 12 -3.60 -17.58 -15.81
N PHE A 13 -2.97 -16.42 -15.99
CA PHE A 13 -3.65 -15.12 -16.02
C PHE A 13 -3.46 -14.43 -17.37
N ASP A 14 -4.30 -14.77 -18.35
CA ASP A 14 -4.33 -14.07 -19.64
C ASP A 14 -5.00 -12.70 -19.48
N TYR A 15 -4.18 -11.71 -19.17
CA TYR A 15 -4.59 -10.31 -19.01
C TYR A 15 -5.15 -9.72 -20.30
N ARG A 16 -4.69 -10.17 -21.48
CA ARG A 16 -5.15 -9.65 -22.78
C ARG A 16 -6.58 -10.07 -23.06
N GLN A 17 -6.92 -11.34 -22.81
CA GLN A 17 -8.30 -11.82 -22.93
C GLN A 17 -9.27 -11.09 -21.99
N ARG A 18 -8.77 -10.56 -20.88
CA ARG A 18 -9.55 -9.78 -19.90
C ARG A 18 -9.60 -8.28 -20.22
N GLY A 19 -9.03 -7.84 -21.34
CA GLY A 19 -9.00 -6.43 -21.72
C GLY A 19 -8.15 -5.57 -20.80
N ILE A 20 -7.16 -6.14 -20.12
CA ILE A 20 -6.24 -5.41 -19.25
C ILE A 20 -5.06 -4.94 -20.08
N GLU A 21 -4.86 -3.63 -20.10
CA GLU A 21 -3.72 -2.97 -20.75
C GLU A 21 -2.70 -2.53 -19.69
N PHE A 22 -1.42 -2.65 -20.03
CA PHE A 22 -0.32 -2.21 -19.17
C PHE A 22 0.36 -0.99 -19.77
N PHE A 23 0.46 0.05 -18.97
CA PHE A 23 1.25 1.23 -19.24
C PHE A 23 2.29 1.39 -18.14
N PHE A 24 3.44 1.94 -18.49
CA PHE A 24 4.46 2.27 -17.51
C PHE A 24 4.97 3.68 -17.76
N THR A 25 5.31 4.33 -16.66
CA THR A 25 6.04 5.60 -16.64
C THR A 25 7.18 5.46 -15.65
N ARG A 26 8.10 6.40 -15.70
CA ARG A 26 9.20 6.48 -14.75
C ARG A 26 9.14 7.82 -14.05
N GLN A 27 9.12 7.78 -12.72
CA GLN A 27 9.32 8.96 -11.90
C GLN A 27 10.66 9.62 -12.27
N GLN A 28 10.61 10.87 -12.71
CA GLN A 28 11.78 11.60 -13.17
C GLN A 28 12.52 12.22 -11.98
N VAL A 29 13.84 12.33 -12.10
CA VAL A 29 14.66 13.11 -11.16
C VAL A 29 14.80 14.52 -11.75
N PRO A 30 14.33 15.58 -11.08
CA PRO A 30 14.44 16.94 -11.57
C PRO A 30 15.90 17.35 -11.79
N LEU A 31 16.12 18.29 -12.72
CA LEU A 31 17.46 18.82 -12.97
C LEU A 31 18.04 19.44 -11.69
N GLY A 32 19.25 19.02 -11.32
CA GLY A 32 19.92 19.46 -10.11
C GLY A 32 19.58 18.67 -8.85
N GLN A 33 18.69 17.68 -8.93
CA GLN A 33 18.41 16.74 -7.84
C GLN A 33 19.14 15.41 -8.03
N THR A 34 19.36 14.69 -6.93
CA THR A 34 19.96 13.34 -6.95
C THR A 34 18.94 12.23 -6.71
N LYS A 35 17.70 12.59 -6.33
CA LYS A 35 16.64 11.66 -5.98
C LYS A 35 15.28 12.14 -6.53
N PRO A 36 14.33 11.23 -6.77
CA PRO A 36 12.96 11.60 -7.12
C PRO A 36 12.25 12.35 -5.99
N LEU A 37 11.16 13.06 -6.30
CA LEU A 37 10.46 13.94 -5.37
C LEU A 37 9.42 13.22 -4.49
N GLY A 38 9.61 11.95 -4.15
CA GLY A 38 8.73 11.22 -3.22
C GLY A 38 7.43 10.68 -3.83
N THR A 39 6.51 10.23 -2.96
CA THR A 39 5.36 9.40 -3.35
C THR A 39 4.27 10.14 -4.11
N GLY A 40 4.04 11.42 -3.82
CA GLY A 40 3.07 12.24 -4.54
C GLY A 40 3.49 12.41 -6.01
N ASP A 41 4.75 12.74 -6.25
CA ASP A 41 5.33 12.88 -7.60
C ASP A 41 5.26 11.56 -8.39
N ALA A 42 5.53 10.42 -7.73
CA ALA A 42 5.39 9.10 -8.35
C ALA A 42 3.94 8.82 -8.81
N VAL A 43 2.94 9.18 -8.00
CA VAL A 43 1.52 9.05 -8.37
C VAL A 43 1.16 10.01 -9.51
N ALA A 44 1.61 11.27 -9.44
CA ALA A 44 1.34 12.28 -10.48
C ALA A 44 1.89 11.88 -11.85
N ALA A 45 3.01 11.15 -11.92
CA ALA A 45 3.56 10.66 -13.17
C ALA A 45 2.60 9.77 -13.98
N ALA A 46 1.57 9.19 -13.33
CA ALA A 46 0.57 8.31 -13.94
C ALA A 46 -0.75 9.02 -14.31
N GLU A 47 -0.89 10.33 -14.06
CA GLU A 47 -2.16 11.08 -14.24
C GLU A 47 -2.76 10.93 -15.65
N SER A 48 -1.93 10.98 -16.69
CA SER A 48 -2.37 10.86 -18.08
C SER A 48 -2.99 9.49 -18.40
N PHE A 49 -2.56 8.43 -17.71
CA PHE A 49 -3.11 7.08 -17.90
C PHE A 49 -4.42 6.87 -17.14
N VAL A 50 -4.61 7.58 -16.03
CA VAL A 50 -5.84 7.51 -15.23
C VAL A 50 -7.03 8.12 -15.97
N GLY A 51 -6.79 9.14 -16.81
CA GLY A 51 -7.82 9.71 -17.69
C GLY A 51 -8.98 10.38 -16.94
N GLY A 52 -8.71 10.94 -15.75
CA GLY A 52 -9.73 11.62 -14.94
C GLY A 52 -10.74 10.69 -14.26
N MET A 53 -10.45 9.39 -14.19
CA MET A 53 -11.28 8.40 -13.52
C MET A 53 -10.80 8.15 -12.08
N PRO A 54 -11.65 7.64 -11.17
CA PRO A 54 -11.18 7.09 -9.90
C PRO A 54 -10.23 5.92 -10.14
N PHE A 55 -9.21 5.79 -9.29
CA PHE A 55 -8.13 4.82 -9.49
C PHE A 55 -7.58 4.28 -8.19
N VAL A 56 -6.92 3.12 -8.29
CA VAL A 56 -6.26 2.45 -7.16
C VAL A 56 -4.77 2.72 -7.22
N VAL A 57 -4.18 3.06 -6.07
CA VAL A 57 -2.72 3.07 -5.87
C VAL A 57 -2.35 1.96 -4.92
N ALA A 58 -1.37 1.16 -5.32
CA ALA A 58 -0.83 0.05 -4.57
C ALA A 58 0.70 0.11 -4.60
N PHE A 59 1.35 0.32 -3.45
CA PHE A 59 2.81 0.28 -3.42
C PHE A 59 3.30 -1.16 -3.54
N GLY A 60 4.34 -1.35 -4.37
CA GLY A 60 4.85 -2.68 -4.73
C GLY A 60 5.66 -3.37 -3.63
N ASP A 61 6.07 -2.63 -2.60
CA ASP A 61 6.76 -3.13 -1.41
C ASP A 61 5.81 -3.50 -0.27
N SER A 62 4.49 -3.43 -0.49
CA SER A 62 3.49 -3.83 0.49
C SER A 62 2.57 -4.90 -0.08
N ILE A 63 2.51 -6.03 0.63
CA ILE A 63 1.61 -7.14 0.31
C ILE A 63 0.50 -7.16 1.35
N ILE A 64 -0.75 -7.22 0.91
CA ILE A 64 -1.91 -7.43 1.76
C ILE A 64 -2.40 -8.85 1.47
N SER A 65 -2.31 -9.72 2.48
CA SER A 65 -2.92 -11.05 2.43
C SER A 65 -4.34 -10.97 2.96
N SER A 66 -5.27 -11.59 2.23
CA SER A 66 -6.69 -11.64 2.57
C SER A 66 -7.30 -12.93 2.03
N ASN A 67 -8.33 -13.44 2.70
CA ASN A 67 -9.10 -14.57 2.21
C ASN A 67 -9.89 -14.21 0.93
N ASP A 68 -10.14 -15.21 0.08
CA ASP A 68 -10.86 -15.02 -1.18
C ASP A 68 -12.31 -14.57 -0.94
N GLY A 69 -12.75 -13.56 -1.69
CA GLY A 69 -14.16 -13.14 -1.79
C GLY A 69 -14.48 -11.74 -1.25
N ASP A 70 -13.86 -11.32 -0.15
CA ASP A 70 -14.14 -10.04 0.53
C ASP A 70 -12.87 -9.34 1.04
N ASN A 71 -11.89 -9.23 0.16
CA ASN A 71 -10.61 -8.61 0.46
C ASN A 71 -10.72 -7.10 0.70
N LEU A 72 -9.70 -6.55 1.38
CA LEU A 72 -9.57 -5.14 1.70
C LEU A 72 -9.89 -4.19 0.51
N LEU A 73 -9.36 -4.47 -0.69
CA LEU A 73 -9.51 -3.57 -1.83
C LEU A 73 -10.98 -3.47 -2.28
N ARG A 74 -11.73 -4.57 -2.28
CA ARG A 74 -13.17 -4.55 -2.58
C ARG A 74 -13.95 -3.68 -1.59
N ARG A 75 -13.65 -3.82 -0.30
CA ARG A 75 -14.28 -3.01 0.77
C ARG A 75 -13.93 -1.53 0.65
N MET A 76 -12.67 -1.22 0.30
CA MET A 76 -12.25 0.15 0.04
C MET A 76 -12.98 0.78 -1.15
N ILE A 77 -13.15 0.05 -2.25
CA ILE A 77 -13.88 0.54 -3.43
C ILE A 77 -15.36 0.74 -3.09
N ALA A 78 -15.98 -0.19 -2.35
CA ALA A 78 -17.36 -0.05 -1.92
C ALA A 78 -17.56 1.21 -1.06
N SER A 79 -16.72 1.39 -0.02
CA SER A 79 -16.69 2.57 0.84
C SER A 79 -16.52 3.88 0.05
N HIS A 80 -15.55 3.89 -0.88
CA HIS A 80 -15.25 5.05 -1.72
C HIS A 80 -16.47 5.50 -2.53
N ASN A 81 -17.18 4.54 -3.12
CA ASN A 81 -18.36 4.80 -3.92
C ASN A 81 -19.57 5.21 -3.07
N GLU A 82 -19.81 4.50 -1.95
CA GLU A 82 -20.91 4.77 -1.02
C GLU A 82 -20.85 6.19 -0.46
N HIS A 83 -19.66 6.60 0.00
CA HIS A 83 -19.44 7.90 0.62
C HIS A 83 -19.03 8.99 -0.38
N ARG A 84 -18.87 8.65 -1.66
CA ARG A 84 -18.38 9.56 -2.71
C ARG A 84 -17.08 10.25 -2.28
N SER A 85 -16.18 9.47 -1.70
CA SER A 85 -14.97 9.97 -1.07
C SER A 85 -13.98 10.50 -2.09
N ALA A 86 -13.20 11.51 -1.70
CA ALA A 86 -12.05 11.95 -2.47
C ALA A 86 -10.88 10.95 -2.37
N CYS A 87 -10.78 10.29 -1.21
CA CYS A 87 -9.76 9.30 -0.92
C CYS A 87 -10.31 8.25 0.05
N THR A 88 -10.03 6.98 -0.21
CA THR A 88 -10.25 5.88 0.72
C THR A 88 -8.93 5.13 0.91
N ILE A 89 -8.52 4.93 2.16
CA ILE A 89 -7.20 4.42 2.52
C ILE A 89 -7.38 3.09 3.25
N GLY A 90 -6.62 2.07 2.87
CA GLY A 90 -6.51 0.87 3.67
C GLY A 90 -5.72 1.15 4.95
N ALA A 91 -6.10 0.57 6.07
CA ALA A 91 -5.56 0.96 7.36
C ALA A 91 -5.29 -0.23 8.27
N TRP A 92 -4.21 -0.21 9.04
CA TRP A 92 -3.95 -1.23 10.06
C TRP A 92 -3.37 -0.60 11.32
N GLU A 93 -3.49 -1.28 12.45
CA GLU A 93 -2.95 -0.79 13.71
C GLU A 93 -1.47 -1.18 13.86
N VAL A 94 -0.63 -0.22 14.25
CA VAL A 94 0.81 -0.44 14.48
C VAL A 94 1.15 -0.36 15.96
N ASP A 95 2.25 -1.00 16.36
CA ASP A 95 2.88 -0.79 17.67
C ASP A 95 3.23 0.68 17.89
N ALA A 96 3.07 1.16 19.13
CA ALA A 96 3.29 2.57 19.47
C ALA A 96 4.69 3.06 19.08
N GLU A 97 5.69 2.18 19.18
CA GLU A 97 7.09 2.45 18.81
C GLU A 97 7.28 2.60 17.29
N LEU A 98 6.36 2.09 16.48
CA LEU A 98 6.41 2.12 15.02
C LEU A 98 5.59 3.26 14.41
N VAL A 99 4.81 4.00 15.22
CA VAL A 99 3.92 5.08 14.78
C VAL A 99 4.68 6.13 13.95
N GLY A 100 5.87 6.54 14.38
CA GLY A 100 6.70 7.51 13.67
C GLY A 100 7.29 7.03 12.32
N ASN A 101 7.07 5.78 11.93
CA ASN A 101 7.58 5.24 10.66
C ASN A 101 6.57 5.35 9.52
N TYR A 102 5.31 5.70 9.81
CA TYR A 102 4.22 5.63 8.84
C TYR A 102 3.41 6.94 8.79
N GLY A 103 2.61 7.08 7.74
CA GLY A 103 1.49 8.02 7.75
C GLY A 103 0.39 7.52 8.68
N ILE A 104 0.03 8.33 9.67
CA ILE A 104 -0.92 7.97 10.71
C ILE A 104 -2.25 8.66 10.43
N LEU A 105 -3.29 7.85 10.32
CA LEU A 105 -4.67 8.24 10.07
C LEU A 105 -5.31 8.61 11.41
N VAL A 106 -6.03 9.74 11.45
CA VAL A 106 -6.76 10.19 12.64
C VAL A 106 -8.26 10.11 12.33
N PRO A 107 -8.97 9.06 12.78
CA PRO A 107 -10.43 8.99 12.63
C PRO A 107 -11.14 10.15 13.33
N ARG A 108 -12.34 10.47 12.87
CA ARG A 108 -13.21 11.41 13.59
C ARG A 108 -13.57 10.90 14.98
N PRO A 109 -13.81 11.80 15.94
CA PRO A 109 -14.34 11.42 17.26
C PRO A 109 -15.60 10.56 17.11
N GLY A 110 -15.62 9.41 17.80
CA GLY A 110 -16.72 8.43 17.72
C GLY A 110 -16.56 7.35 16.64
N GLU A 111 -15.58 7.48 15.73
CA GLU A 111 -15.28 6.49 14.68
C GLU A 111 -13.92 5.79 14.89
N THR A 112 -13.33 5.94 16.08
CA THR A 112 -11.97 5.43 16.40
C THR A 112 -11.83 3.91 16.35
N GLU A 113 -12.93 3.17 16.48
CA GLU A 113 -12.97 1.69 16.37
C GLU A 113 -13.76 1.21 15.14
N ALA A 114 -14.23 2.14 14.30
CA ALA A 114 -15.04 1.77 13.14
C ALA A 114 -14.18 1.06 12.09
N ALA A 115 -14.73 -0.01 11.50
CA ALA A 115 -14.10 -0.74 10.41
C ALA A 115 -13.96 0.11 9.14
N ASP A 116 -14.90 1.05 8.96
CA ASP A 116 -14.87 2.11 7.97
C ASP A 116 -15.10 3.43 8.70
N ALA A 117 -14.10 4.31 8.71
CA ALA A 117 -14.11 5.55 9.48
C ALA A 117 -13.84 6.77 8.61
N ARG A 118 -14.55 7.88 8.85
CA ARG A 118 -14.18 9.19 8.31
C ARG A 118 -12.93 9.69 9.01
N LEU A 119 -11.99 10.22 8.25
CA LEU A 119 -10.79 10.84 8.80
C LEU A 119 -11.03 12.30 9.15
N ALA A 120 -10.55 12.68 10.34
CA ALA A 120 -10.37 14.06 10.77
C ALA A 120 -9.01 14.59 10.34
N ASP A 121 -8.00 13.73 10.23
CA ASP A 121 -6.65 14.11 9.82
C ASP A 121 -5.82 12.91 9.30
N ILE A 122 -4.68 13.21 8.70
CA ILE A 122 -3.60 12.29 8.36
C ILE A 122 -2.26 13.00 8.58
N ILE A 123 -1.32 12.33 9.24
CA ILE A 123 -0.05 12.93 9.66
C ILE A 123 1.10 12.06 9.17
N GLU A 124 2.03 12.62 8.38
CA GLU A 124 3.24 11.91 7.94
C GLU A 124 4.22 11.75 9.10
N LYS A 125 4.58 10.51 9.44
CA LYS A 125 5.68 10.18 10.38
C LYS A 125 5.67 11.06 11.64
N PRO A 126 4.55 11.07 12.39
CA PRO A 126 4.38 11.97 13.51
C PRO A 126 5.47 11.74 14.56
N ALA A 127 5.90 12.83 15.19
CA ALA A 127 6.76 12.74 16.36
C ALA A 127 5.98 12.10 17.54
N PRO A 128 6.68 11.48 18.51
CA PRO A 128 6.04 10.95 19.70
C PRO A 128 5.19 12.02 20.41
N GLY A 129 3.94 11.69 20.72
CA GLY A 129 3.00 12.59 21.39
C GLY A 129 2.23 13.56 20.48
N THR A 130 2.46 13.55 19.15
CA THR A 130 1.68 14.37 18.20
C THR A 130 0.25 13.85 18.02
N THR A 131 0.03 12.54 18.14
CA THR A 131 -1.30 11.91 18.05
C THR A 131 -1.37 10.67 18.92
N ASP A 132 -2.56 10.39 19.44
CA ASP A 132 -2.87 9.14 20.16
C ASP A 132 -3.34 8.02 19.20
N SER A 133 -3.54 8.33 17.92
CA SER A 133 -3.91 7.33 16.92
C SER A 133 -2.74 6.42 16.59
N ARG A 134 -3.04 5.14 16.43
CA ARG A 134 -2.09 4.10 16.01
C ARG A 134 -2.46 3.48 14.66
N LEU A 135 -3.40 4.11 13.94
CA LEU A 135 -3.90 3.62 12.66
C LEU A 135 -2.99 4.09 11.52
N ALA A 136 -2.24 3.19 10.88
CA ALA A 136 -1.28 3.50 9.82
C ALA A 136 -1.81 3.20 8.41
N VAL A 137 -1.30 3.92 7.40
CA VAL A 137 -1.61 3.79 5.96
C VAL A 137 -1.16 2.47 5.34
N SER A 138 -2.03 1.51 5.01
CA SER A 138 -1.66 0.18 4.46
C SER A 138 -1.00 0.16 3.08
N ALA A 139 -0.63 1.30 2.52
CA ALA A 139 -0.09 1.47 1.17
C ALA A 139 -1.05 0.98 0.06
N ARG A 140 -2.35 1.05 0.36
CA ARG A 140 -3.45 0.90 -0.58
C ARG A 140 -4.34 2.13 -0.49
N TYR A 141 -4.68 2.67 -1.64
CA TYR A 141 -5.50 3.87 -1.76
C TYR A 141 -6.48 3.72 -2.91
N VAL A 142 -7.69 4.26 -2.75
CA VAL A 142 -8.61 4.58 -3.84
C VAL A 142 -8.74 6.09 -3.88
N PHE A 143 -8.45 6.70 -5.02
CA PHE A 143 -8.49 8.15 -5.20
C PHE A 143 -9.52 8.55 -6.24
N ALA A 144 -10.19 9.66 -5.98
CA ALA A 144 -10.79 10.48 -7.01
C ALA A 144 -9.68 11.29 -7.73
N PRO A 145 -9.87 11.67 -9.01
CA PRO A 145 -8.85 12.37 -9.80
C PRO A 145 -8.41 13.72 -9.21
N GLU A 146 -9.21 14.35 -8.36
CA GLU A 146 -8.87 15.63 -7.70
C GLU A 146 -7.63 15.55 -6.79
N ILE A 147 -7.16 14.34 -6.45
CA ILE A 147 -5.88 14.17 -5.73
C ILE A 147 -4.71 14.78 -6.50
N PHE A 148 -4.70 14.75 -7.83
CA PHE A 148 -3.60 15.28 -8.62
C PHE A 148 -3.42 16.80 -8.45
N ASP A 149 -4.53 17.53 -8.32
CA ASP A 149 -4.50 18.97 -8.00
C ASP A 149 -3.92 19.21 -6.61
N GLN A 150 -4.26 18.34 -5.64
CA GLN A 150 -3.68 18.46 -4.30
C GLN A 150 -2.18 18.16 -4.30
N ILE A 151 -1.74 17.12 -5.01
CA ILE A 151 -0.31 16.77 -5.14
C ILE A 151 0.48 17.95 -5.73
N ARG A 152 -0.02 18.59 -6.79
CA ARG A 152 0.63 19.77 -7.40
C ARG A 152 0.76 20.95 -6.44
N ALA A 153 -0.15 21.07 -5.48
CA ALA A 153 -0.18 22.15 -4.52
C ALA A 153 0.63 21.86 -3.24
N VAL A 154 1.15 20.65 -3.07
CA VAL A 154 2.03 20.30 -1.94
C VAL A 154 3.41 20.91 -2.16
N ALA A 155 3.87 21.66 -1.16
CA ALA A 155 5.27 22.09 -1.11
C ALA A 155 6.17 20.91 -0.72
N PRO A 156 7.39 20.80 -1.29
CA PRO A 156 8.35 19.81 -0.85
C PRO A 156 8.62 19.91 0.66
N SER A 157 8.70 18.76 1.33
CA SER A 157 9.08 18.67 2.73
C SER A 157 10.55 19.07 2.96
N GLU A 158 11.01 19.06 4.21
CA GLU A 158 12.41 19.33 4.57
C GLU A 158 13.40 18.39 3.86
N THR A 159 12.97 17.16 3.52
CA THR A 159 13.77 16.19 2.75
C THR A 159 13.68 16.40 1.24
N GLY A 160 12.90 17.38 0.78
CA GLY A 160 12.62 17.64 -0.63
C GLY A 160 11.54 16.75 -1.24
N GLU A 161 10.90 15.89 -0.44
CA GLU A 161 9.87 14.96 -0.90
C GLU A 161 8.47 15.57 -0.86
N ILE A 162 7.70 15.33 -1.91
CA ILE A 162 6.26 15.58 -2.01
C ILE A 162 5.55 14.33 -1.49
N TYR A 163 5.05 14.41 -0.26
CA TYR A 163 4.36 13.29 0.38
C TYR A 163 2.88 13.24 0.00
N LEU A 164 2.41 12.02 -0.31
CA LEU A 164 1.00 11.77 -0.60
C LEU A 164 0.09 12.05 0.61
N THR A 165 0.60 11.86 1.83
CA THR A 165 -0.09 12.17 3.09
C THR A 165 -0.42 13.65 3.21
N GLU A 166 0.48 14.55 2.81
CA GLU A 166 0.22 15.99 2.77
C GLU A 166 -0.85 16.34 1.73
N ALA A 167 -0.83 15.70 0.55
CA ALA A 167 -1.88 15.90 -0.46
C ALA A 167 -3.26 15.45 0.05
N ILE A 168 -3.32 14.33 0.79
CA ILE A 168 -4.54 13.85 1.43
C ILE A 168 -4.99 14.78 2.57
N HIS A 169 -4.06 15.28 3.39
CA HIS A 169 -4.36 16.27 4.42
C HIS A 169 -5.06 17.48 3.81
N ARG A 170 -4.57 17.98 2.67
CA ARG A 170 -5.21 19.08 1.92
C ARG A 170 -6.63 18.74 1.44
N LEU A 171 -6.91 17.50 1.02
CA LEU A 171 -8.29 17.07 0.72
C LEU A 171 -9.19 17.26 1.95
N ILE A 172 -8.72 16.82 3.12
CA ILE A 172 -9.46 16.95 4.39
C ILE A 172 -9.70 18.43 4.73
N GLN A 173 -8.66 19.28 4.64
CA GLN A 173 -8.77 20.73 4.91
C GLN A 173 -9.74 21.44 3.94
N ASN A 174 -9.83 20.97 2.71
CA ASN A 174 -10.79 21.46 1.72
C ASN A 174 -12.22 20.90 1.91
N GLY A 175 -12.48 20.23 3.03
CA GLY A 175 -13.79 19.70 3.41
C GLY A 175 -14.21 18.46 2.63
N ARG A 176 -13.28 17.80 1.92
CA ARG A 176 -13.56 16.59 1.16
C ARG A 176 -13.70 15.39 2.08
N GLU A 177 -14.48 14.39 1.65
CA GLU A 177 -14.65 13.15 2.40
C GLU A 177 -13.44 12.24 2.19
N VAL A 178 -12.77 11.86 3.27
CA VAL A 178 -11.66 10.89 3.27
C VAL A 178 -11.98 9.78 4.26
N ARG A 179 -11.86 8.53 3.81
CA ARG A 179 -12.22 7.33 4.58
C ARG A 179 -11.00 6.46 4.87
N ALA A 180 -11.03 5.75 5.98
CA ALA A 180 -10.11 4.67 6.31
C ALA A 180 -10.88 3.36 6.48
N VAL A 181 -10.46 2.33 5.75
CA VAL A 181 -11.01 0.97 5.85
C VAL A 181 -9.96 0.08 6.49
N ARG A 182 -10.30 -0.50 7.64
CA ARG A 182 -9.39 -1.31 8.43
C ARG A 182 -9.18 -2.70 7.82
N LEU A 183 -7.96 -3.19 7.98
CA LEU A 183 -7.68 -4.61 7.87
C LEU A 183 -8.50 -5.37 8.92
N ARG A 184 -8.99 -6.54 8.55
CA ARG A 184 -9.63 -7.48 9.46
C ARG A 184 -8.57 -8.29 10.21
N GLN A 185 -8.99 -9.00 11.25
CA GLN A 185 -8.10 -9.82 12.07
C GLN A 185 -7.46 -10.99 11.30
N ASP A 186 -8.12 -11.47 10.24
CA ASP A 186 -7.64 -12.52 9.35
C ASP A 186 -6.85 -11.98 8.14
N GLU A 187 -6.63 -10.65 8.07
CA GLU A 187 -5.83 -10.02 7.03
C GLU A 187 -4.49 -9.59 7.60
N THR A 188 -3.43 -9.70 6.79
CA THR A 188 -2.08 -9.32 7.20
C THR A 188 -1.44 -8.40 6.18
N ARG A 189 -0.83 -7.31 6.66
CA ARG A 189 0.08 -6.47 5.87
C ARG A 189 1.51 -6.93 6.08
N TYR A 190 2.19 -7.24 4.98
CA TYR A 190 3.63 -7.44 4.95
C TYR A 190 4.30 -6.21 4.35
N ASP A 191 5.27 -5.67 5.08
CA ASP A 191 6.15 -4.59 4.64
C ASP A 191 7.47 -5.18 4.17
N ILE A 192 7.60 -5.43 2.86
CA ILE A 192 8.77 -6.10 2.29
C ILE A 192 9.84 -5.09 1.82
N GLY A 193 9.76 -3.83 2.23
CA GLY A 193 10.73 -2.79 1.90
C GLY A 193 12.11 -2.95 2.56
N ASN A 194 12.25 -3.87 3.52
CA ASN A 194 13.53 -4.20 4.16
C ASN A 194 13.87 -5.68 4.04
N HIS A 195 15.17 -5.99 3.98
CA HIS A 195 15.66 -7.37 3.76
C HIS A 195 15.12 -8.38 4.77
N ARG A 196 15.03 -8.01 6.06
CA ARG A 196 14.60 -8.94 7.10
C ARG A 196 13.13 -9.35 6.93
N ALA A 197 12.26 -8.38 6.69
CA ALA A 197 10.84 -8.64 6.47
C ALA A 197 10.63 -9.36 5.14
N TYR A 198 11.31 -8.93 4.07
CA TYR A 198 11.29 -9.62 2.78
C TYR A 198 11.64 -11.10 2.90
N PHE A 199 12.73 -11.46 3.59
CA PHE A 199 13.11 -12.87 3.75
C PHE A 199 12.08 -13.69 4.52
N ARG A 200 11.48 -13.12 5.57
CA ARG A 200 10.44 -13.80 6.35
C ARG A 200 9.19 -14.03 5.50
N THR A 201 8.66 -12.96 4.90
CA THR A 201 7.48 -13.05 4.03
C THR A 201 7.71 -14.00 2.87
N PHE A 202 8.90 -13.99 2.25
CA PHE A 202 9.21 -14.95 1.19
C PHE A 202 9.15 -16.39 1.68
N ILE A 203 9.73 -16.69 2.85
CA ILE A 203 9.68 -18.03 3.44
C ILE A 203 8.23 -18.43 3.74
N ASP A 204 7.44 -17.54 4.36
CA ASP A 204 6.04 -17.81 4.68
C ASP A 204 5.25 -18.19 3.41
N TYR A 205 5.35 -17.36 2.36
CA TYR A 205 4.65 -17.61 1.09
C TYR A 205 5.15 -18.87 0.38
N ALA A 206 6.46 -19.14 0.39
CA ALA A 206 7.00 -20.32 -0.28
C ALA A 206 6.60 -21.62 0.43
N LEU A 207 6.42 -21.59 1.75
CA LEU A 207 5.92 -22.73 2.53
C LEU A 207 4.41 -22.91 2.40
N ASP A 208 3.65 -21.82 2.24
CA ASP A 208 2.20 -21.83 2.04
C ASP A 208 1.80 -22.13 0.58
N ASP A 209 2.75 -22.21 -0.35
CA ASP A 209 2.48 -22.48 -1.76
C ASP A 209 1.83 -23.87 -1.93
N PRO A 210 0.66 -23.97 -2.59
CA PRO A 210 -0.07 -25.23 -2.70
C PRO A 210 0.60 -26.27 -3.62
N GLU A 211 1.52 -25.85 -4.49
CA GLU A 211 2.23 -26.73 -5.43
C GLU A 211 3.63 -27.09 -4.92
N TRP A 212 4.33 -26.12 -4.33
CA TRP A 212 5.74 -26.23 -3.97
C TRP A 212 6.03 -26.18 -2.47
N GLY A 213 5.01 -25.98 -1.62
CA GLY A 213 5.16 -25.80 -0.18
C GLY A 213 5.84 -26.97 0.52
N ASP A 214 5.40 -28.21 0.24
CA ASP A 214 5.98 -29.42 0.85
C ASP A 214 7.44 -29.66 0.45
N ASP A 215 7.77 -29.46 -0.83
CA ASP A 215 9.15 -29.57 -1.34
C ASP A 215 10.05 -28.48 -0.73
N THR A 216 9.54 -27.24 -0.67
CA THR A 216 10.21 -26.10 -0.04
C THR A 216 10.46 -26.38 1.44
N ALA A 217 9.49 -26.90 2.17
CA ALA A 217 9.61 -27.22 3.58
C ALA A 217 10.72 -28.26 3.83
N GLU A 218 10.78 -29.29 2.99
CA GLU A 218 11.81 -30.32 3.08
C GLU A 218 13.20 -29.74 2.79
N TYR A 219 13.33 -28.92 1.75
CA TYR A 219 14.59 -28.23 1.45
C TYR A 219 15.05 -27.33 2.61
N VAL A 220 14.15 -26.55 3.21
CA VAL A 220 14.46 -25.69 4.37
C VAL A 220 14.97 -26.51 5.56
N ARG A 221 14.34 -27.66 5.88
CA ARG A 221 14.81 -28.56 6.95
C ARG A 221 16.24 -29.06 6.70
N GLN A 222 16.54 -29.49 5.47
CA GLN A 222 17.87 -29.94 5.08
C GLN A 222 18.91 -28.83 5.22
N ARG A 223 18.57 -27.61 4.79
CA ARG A 223 19.47 -26.44 4.92
C ARG A 223 19.73 -26.08 6.38
N LEU A 224 18.73 -26.15 7.25
CA LEU A 224 18.91 -25.90 8.68
C LEU A 224 19.80 -26.96 9.34
N ALA A 225 19.66 -28.24 8.98
CA ALA A 225 20.52 -29.32 9.49
C ALA A 225 22.00 -29.17 9.06
N GLN A 226 22.24 -28.64 7.85
CA GLN A 226 23.58 -28.40 7.32
C GLN A 226 24.19 -27.05 7.74
N ARG A 227 23.39 -26.16 8.34
CA ARG A 227 23.82 -24.80 8.68
C ARG A 227 24.78 -24.85 9.86
N ARG A 228 26.05 -24.50 9.62
CA ARG A 228 26.97 -24.12 10.70
C ARG A 228 26.63 -22.70 11.17
N PRO A 229 26.49 -22.47 12.49
CA PRO A 229 26.31 -21.11 12.99
C PRO A 229 27.49 -20.24 12.54
N LYS A 230 27.19 -19.02 12.09
CA LYS A 230 28.18 -17.98 11.81
C LYS A 230 28.50 -17.23 13.08
#